data_AF-A0A2D8I327-F1
#
_entry.id   AF-A0A2D8I327-F1
#
_cell.length_a   1.000
_cell.length_b   1.000
_cell.length_c   1.000
_cell.angle_alpha   90.00
_cell.angle_beta   90.00
_cell.angle_gamma   90.00
#
_symmetry.space_group_name_H-M   'P 1'
#
loop_
_entity.id
_entity.type
_entity.pdbx_description
1 polymer ?
#
loop_
_entity_poly.entity_id
_entity_poly.type
_entity_poly.pdbx_seq_one_letter_code
_entity_poly.pdbx_strand_id
1 'polypeptide(L)'
;MTKILISLTISTLHVHATDLPNILWLTSEDNGPHLGCYGDKYADTPNLDGLAAKGMIYTRAISNAPVCAPARTTIISGMYPTSTGAEHMRSMTQLPKGFKMYPVYLRELGYYCTNNSKEDYNLA
;
A
#
# COMPACT_ATOMS: atom_id res chain seq x y z
N MET A 1 -60.82 -32.18 -6.42
CA MET A 1 -59.48 -32.15 -7.06
C MET A 1 -58.81 -30.84 -6.68
N THR A 2 -58.04 -30.85 -5.59
CA THR A 2 -57.47 -29.64 -4.99
C THR A 2 -56.13 -29.34 -5.66
N LYS A 3 -56.04 -28.23 -6.41
CA LYS A 3 -54.78 -27.79 -7.04
C LYS A 3 -53.97 -27.00 -6.01
N ILE A 4 -52.83 -27.54 -5.61
CA ILE A 4 -51.85 -26.86 -4.76
C ILE A 4 -50.97 -26.00 -5.68
N LEU A 5 -50.98 -24.69 -5.46
CA LEU A 5 -50.08 -23.75 -6.15
C LEU A 5 -48.80 -23.59 -5.30
N ILE A 6 -47.65 -24.00 -5.83
CA ILE A 6 -46.35 -23.78 -5.21
C ILE A 6 -45.80 -22.46 -5.76
N SER A 7 -45.73 -21.43 -4.92
CA SER A 7 -45.06 -20.17 -5.25
C SER A 7 -43.56 -20.31 -4.96
N LEU A 8 -42.73 -20.18 -5.99
CA LEU A 8 -41.28 -20.20 -5.88
C LEU A 8 -40.79 -18.77 -5.64
N THR A 9 -40.49 -18.42 -4.39
CA THR A 9 -39.81 -17.16 -4.07
C THR A 9 -38.32 -17.26 -4.41
N ILE A 10 -37.92 -16.62 -5.50
CA ILE A 10 -36.51 -16.40 -5.83
C ILE A 10 -36.01 -15.25 -4.94
N SER A 11 -35.30 -15.59 -3.87
CA SER A 11 -34.55 -14.61 -3.08
C SER A 11 -33.31 -14.18 -3.88
N THR A 12 -33.30 -12.95 -4.39
CA THR A 12 -32.11 -12.33 -4.99
C THR A 12 -31.12 -11.97 -3.88
N LEU A 13 -30.03 -12.74 -3.77
CA LEU A 13 -28.87 -12.37 -2.97
C LEU A 13 -28.28 -11.09 -3.58
N HIS A 14 -28.49 -9.96 -2.90
CA HIS A 14 -27.82 -8.71 -3.24
C HIS A 14 -26.41 -8.79 -2.64
N VAL A 15 -25.40 -8.99 -3.49
CA VAL A 15 -24.01 -8.68 -3.14
C VAL A 15 -23.95 -7.17 -2.92
N HIS A 16 -23.79 -6.78 -1.66
CA HIS A 16 -23.67 -5.38 -1.29
C HIS A 16 -22.23 -4.95 -1.56
N ALA A 17 -22.04 -3.95 -2.42
CA ALA A 17 -20.75 -3.31 -2.58
C ALA A 17 -20.28 -2.79 -1.21
N THR A 18 -19.24 -3.42 -0.66
CA THR A 18 -17.86 -2.92 -0.82
C THR A 18 -16.93 -4.13 -1.03
N ASP A 19 -16.91 -4.73 -2.23
CA ASP A 19 -16.04 -5.89 -2.53
C ASP A 19 -14.53 -5.57 -2.43
N LEU A 20 -14.17 -4.31 -2.16
CA LEU A 20 -12.81 -3.81 -2.07
C LEU A 20 -12.46 -3.46 -0.62
N PRO A 21 -11.39 -4.03 -0.03
CA PRO A 21 -10.99 -3.73 1.34
C PRO A 21 -10.40 -2.32 1.45
N ASN A 22 -10.56 -1.64 2.59
CA ASN A 22 -9.80 -0.42 2.86
C ASN A 22 -8.30 -0.74 3.02
N ILE A 23 -7.44 0.06 2.39
CA ILE A 23 -5.98 -0.11 2.45
C ILE A 23 -5.39 1.06 3.24
N LEU A 24 -4.77 0.76 4.38
CA LEU A 24 -3.98 1.72 5.16
C LEU A 24 -2.49 1.42 4.95
N TRP A 25 -1.80 2.30 4.22
CA TRP A 25 -0.36 2.21 4.00
C TRP A 25 0.40 3.07 5.02
N LEU A 26 1.08 2.43 5.97
CA LEU A 26 1.90 3.11 6.98
C LEU A 26 3.37 3.06 6.56
N THR A 27 3.96 4.24 6.30
CA THR A 27 5.39 4.37 6.03
C THR A 27 6.09 5.02 7.22
N SER A 28 7.19 4.42 7.66
CA SER A 28 8.11 5.01 8.64
C SER A 28 9.40 5.41 7.92
N GLU A 29 9.93 6.59 8.24
CA GLU A 29 11.16 7.13 7.67
C GLU A 29 12.36 6.77 8.54
N ASP A 30 13.51 6.53 7.92
CA ASP A 30 14.79 6.24 8.59
C ASP A 30 14.70 5.13 9.65
N ASN A 31 13.87 4.11 9.38
CA ASN A 31 13.63 3.00 10.29
C ASN A 31 14.35 1.72 9.88
N GLY A 32 15.03 1.10 10.84
CA GLY A 32 15.69 -0.19 10.70
C GLY A 32 14.92 -1.32 11.41
N PRO A 33 15.54 -2.48 11.64
CA PRO A 33 14.91 -3.61 12.36
C PRO A 33 14.84 -3.39 13.88
N HIS A 34 14.95 -2.15 14.36
CA HIS A 34 14.98 -1.78 15.78
C HIS A 34 13.57 -1.71 16.40
N LEU A 35 12.81 -2.80 16.27
CA LEU A 35 11.46 -2.95 16.80
C LEU A 35 11.35 -4.23 17.64
N GLY A 36 10.43 -4.25 18.61
CA GLY A 36 10.21 -5.41 19.47
C GLY A 36 9.86 -6.68 18.68
N CYS A 37 9.04 -6.54 17.64
CA CYS A 37 8.65 -7.63 16.73
C CYS A 37 9.79 -8.21 15.89
N TYR A 38 10.93 -7.52 15.80
CA TYR A 38 12.17 -8.03 15.20
C TYR A 38 13.19 -8.52 16.25
N GLY A 39 12.83 -8.51 17.54
CA GLY A 39 13.64 -9.03 18.64
C GLY A 39 14.50 -8.00 19.36
N ASP A 40 14.31 -6.70 19.09
CA ASP A 40 14.99 -5.65 19.85
C ASP A 40 14.42 -5.55 21.27
N LYS A 41 15.26 -5.82 22.27
CA LYS A 41 14.88 -5.82 23.70
C LYS A 41 14.77 -4.43 24.29
N TYR A 42 15.27 -3.40 23.60
CA TYR A 42 15.23 -2.01 24.06
C TYR A 42 14.11 -1.21 23.40
N ALA A 43 13.45 -1.77 22.38
CA ALA A 43 12.35 -1.11 21.67
C ALA A 43 11.07 -1.11 22.53
N ASP A 44 10.46 0.07 22.68
CA ASP A 44 9.11 0.25 23.22
C ASP A 44 8.13 0.51 22.07
N THR A 45 7.66 -0.56 21.42
CA THR A 45 6.86 -0.50 20.18
C THR A 45 5.54 -1.26 20.26
N PRO A 46 4.76 -1.16 21.34
CA PRO A 46 3.65 -2.07 21.63
C PRO A 46 2.55 -2.10 20.55
N ASN A 47 2.32 -0.97 19.87
CA ASN A 47 1.34 -0.90 18.77
C ASN A 47 1.82 -1.60 17.49
N LEU A 48 3.12 -1.48 17.17
CA LEU A 48 3.71 -2.17 16.01
C LEU A 48 3.86 -3.67 16.29
N ASP A 49 4.19 -4.02 17.53
CA ASP A 49 4.30 -5.42 17.96
C ASP A 49 2.92 -6.10 17.96
N GLY A 50 1.89 -5.39 18.44
CA GLY A 50 0.51 -5.85 18.38
C GLY A 50 -0.03 -5.98 16.94
N LEU A 51 0.40 -5.10 16.02
CA LEU A 51 0.08 -5.24 14.60
C LEU A 51 0.78 -6.46 13.99
N ALA A 52 2.06 -6.64 14.28
CA ALA A 52 2.87 -7.75 13.80
C ALA A 52 2.33 -9.11 14.26
N ALA A 53 1.87 -9.21 15.51
CA ALA A 53 1.28 -10.43 16.08
C ALA A 53 -0.05 -10.85 15.41
N LYS A 54 -0.74 -9.93 14.73
CA LYS A 54 -2.02 -10.18 14.04
C LYS A 54 -1.84 -10.39 12.53
N GLY A 55 -0.61 -10.31 12.03
CA GLY A 55 -0.34 -10.28 10.60
C GLY A 55 0.87 -11.12 10.21
N MET A 56 1.52 -10.71 9.11
CA MET A 56 2.73 -11.33 8.60
C MET A 56 3.90 -10.37 8.73
N ILE A 57 5.05 -10.90 9.14
CA ILE A 57 6.32 -10.16 9.23
C ILE A 57 7.23 -10.63 8.11
N TYR A 58 7.81 -9.67 7.38
CA TYR A 58 8.89 -9.94 6.44
C TYR A 58 10.23 -9.81 7.16
N THR A 59 10.96 -10.90 7.34
CA THR A 59 12.31 -10.88 7.94
C THR A 59 13.39 -10.38 6.99
N ARG A 60 13.05 -10.20 5.70
CA ARG A 60 13.94 -9.74 4.63
C ARG A 60 13.22 -8.76 3.70
N ALA A 61 12.94 -7.56 4.20
CA ALA A 61 12.46 -6.43 3.40
C ALA A 61 13.63 -5.46 3.16
N ILE A 62 14.03 -5.27 1.90
CA ILE A 62 15.21 -4.47 1.53
C ILE A 62 14.75 -3.27 0.70
N SER A 63 15.18 -2.07 1.09
CA SER A 63 14.91 -0.86 0.32
C SER A 63 15.67 -0.88 -1.01
N ASN A 64 15.03 -0.41 -2.08
CA ASN A 64 15.66 -0.27 -3.40
C ASN A 64 16.57 0.97 -3.49
N ALA A 65 16.58 1.83 -2.48
CA ALA A 65 17.53 2.93 -2.36
C ALA A 65 17.77 3.28 -0.87
N PRO A 66 19.01 3.59 -0.46
CA PRO A 66 19.33 3.98 0.91
C PRO A 66 19.11 5.47 1.18
N VAL A 67 18.19 6.12 0.46
CA VAL A 67 17.97 7.57 0.47
C VAL A 67 16.47 7.86 0.32
N CYS A 68 15.93 8.78 1.12
CA CYS A 68 14.48 8.89 1.33
C CYS A 68 13.64 9.16 0.05
N ALA A 69 13.95 10.19 -0.75
CA ALA A 69 13.17 10.51 -1.96
C ALA A 69 13.30 9.45 -3.05
N PRO A 70 14.51 8.92 -3.35
CA PRO A 70 14.65 7.74 -4.19
C PRO A 70 13.81 6.56 -3.70
N ALA A 71 13.88 6.20 -2.41
CA ALA A 71 13.13 5.09 -1.84
C ALA A 71 11.61 5.25 -2.00
N ARG A 72 11.07 6.44 -1.67
CA ARG A 72 9.65 6.75 -1.89
C ARG A 72 9.26 6.68 -3.36
N THR A 73 10.10 7.19 -4.26
CA THR A 73 9.86 7.07 -5.71
C THR A 73 9.76 5.61 -6.12
N THR A 74 10.59 4.71 -5.60
CA THR A 74 10.47 3.28 -5.92
C THR A 74 9.16 2.67 -5.43
N ILE A 75 8.70 3.04 -4.23
CA ILE A 75 7.44 2.55 -3.65
C ILE A 75 6.26 3.01 -4.50
N ILE A 76 6.18 4.30 -4.83
CA ILE A 76 5.02 4.85 -5.52
C ILE A 76 4.94 4.47 -7.01
N SER A 77 6.10 4.31 -7.65
CA SER A 77 6.20 3.97 -9.07
C SER A 77 6.28 2.46 -9.34
N GLY A 78 6.73 1.66 -8.37
CA GLY A 78 7.05 0.24 -8.58
C GLY A 78 8.32 0.01 -9.42
N MET A 79 9.16 1.03 -9.60
CA MET A 79 10.35 0.98 -10.45
C MET A 79 11.65 1.15 -9.65
N TYR A 80 12.73 0.54 -10.13
CA TYR A 80 14.06 0.78 -9.59
C TYR A 80 14.52 2.22 -9.90
N PRO A 81 15.34 2.84 -9.03
CA PRO A 81 15.81 4.20 -9.25
C PRO A 81 16.59 4.35 -10.56
N THR A 82 17.36 3.33 -10.94
CA THR A 82 18.13 3.28 -12.19
C THR A 82 17.26 3.14 -13.44
N SER A 83 16.04 2.64 -13.32
CA SER A 83 15.09 2.58 -14.43
C SER A 83 14.42 3.93 -14.66
N THR A 84 14.30 4.75 -13.61
CA THR A 84 13.65 6.06 -13.72
C THR A 84 14.65 7.19 -13.85
N GLY A 85 15.92 7.03 -13.45
CA GLY A 85 16.88 8.14 -13.31
C GLY A 85 16.68 8.95 -12.03
N ALA A 86 16.12 8.33 -10.98
CA ALA A 86 15.73 8.97 -9.72
C ALA A 86 16.65 8.57 -8.55
N GLU A 87 17.92 8.26 -8.82
CA GLU A 87 18.89 7.73 -7.86
C GLU A 87 19.30 8.73 -6.78
N HIS A 88 19.35 10.02 -7.12
CA HIS A 88 19.85 11.07 -6.23
C HIS A 88 18.70 11.89 -5.62
N MET A 89 18.94 12.46 -4.43
CA MET A 89 17.97 13.40 -3.86
C MET A 89 17.73 14.57 -4.81
N ARG A 90 16.45 14.91 -5.00
CA ARG A 90 16.02 16.04 -5.84
C ARG A 90 16.44 15.90 -7.30
N SER A 91 16.47 14.68 -7.84
CA SER A 91 16.70 14.47 -9.28
C SER A 91 15.64 15.14 -10.17
N MET A 92 14.42 15.38 -9.65
CA MET A 92 13.30 15.98 -10.39
C MET A 92 13.08 15.29 -11.73
N THR A 93 13.06 13.96 -11.70
CA THR A 93 13.08 13.15 -12.89
C THR A 93 11.70 13.14 -13.55
N GLN A 94 11.68 13.30 -14.87
CA GLN A 94 10.46 13.22 -15.65
C GLN A 94 10.16 11.76 -16.01
N LEU A 95 9.02 11.25 -15.55
CA LEU A 95 8.53 9.94 -16.01
C LEU A 95 7.96 10.04 -17.43
N PRO A 96 7.98 8.93 -18.20
CA PRO A 96 7.38 8.89 -19.53
C PRO A 96 5.91 9.30 -19.51
N LYS A 97 5.46 9.90 -20.62
CA LYS A 97 4.07 10.29 -20.78
C LYS A 97 3.14 9.08 -20.60
N GLY A 98 2.14 9.23 -19.74
CA GLY A 98 1.15 8.18 -19.47
C GLY A 98 1.60 7.14 -18.42
N PHE A 99 2.80 7.27 -17.84
CA PHE A 99 3.20 6.45 -16.72
C PHE A 99 2.26 6.68 -15.53
N LYS A 100 1.76 5.60 -14.95
CA LYS A 100 0.84 5.63 -13.80
C LYS A 100 1.53 5.08 -12.56
N MET A 101 1.52 5.88 -11.50
CA MET A 101 1.88 5.45 -10.16
C MET A 101 0.75 4.63 -9.52
N TYR A 102 1.05 3.81 -8.51
CA TYR A 102 0.07 2.87 -7.97
C TYR A 102 -1.27 3.49 -7.50
N PRO A 103 -1.32 4.72 -6.94
CA PRO A 103 -2.60 5.31 -6.52
C PRO A 103 -3.55 5.57 -7.69
N VAL A 104 -3.04 5.72 -8.93
CA VAL A 104 -3.90 5.88 -10.12
C VAL A 104 -4.67 4.59 -10.39
N TYR A 105 -4.00 3.43 -10.32
CA TYR A 105 -4.66 2.14 -10.52
C TYR A 105 -5.72 1.87 -9.45
N LEU A 106 -5.46 2.23 -8.19
CA LEU A 106 -6.45 2.12 -7.12
C LEU A 106 -7.67 3.01 -7.38
N ARG A 107 -7.46 4.26 -7.80
CA ARG A 107 -8.57 5.17 -8.16
C ARG A 107 -9.40 4.65 -9.34
N GLU A 108 -8.76 4.04 -10.34
CA GLU A 108 -9.44 3.40 -11.48
C GLU A 108 -10.33 2.22 -11.06
N LEU A 109 -9.99 1.55 -9.95
CA LEU A 109 -10.81 0.52 -9.32
C LEU A 109 -11.90 1.08 -8.39
N GLY A 110 -11.98 2.40 -8.19
CA GLY A 110 -12.99 3.06 -7.36
C GLY A 110 -12.54 3.43 -5.94
N TYR A 111 -11.26 3.28 -5.61
CA TYR A 111 -10.75 3.71 -4.30
C TYR A 111 -10.63 5.24 -4.20
N TYR A 112 -11.03 5.79 -3.05
CA TYR A 112 -10.55 7.10 -2.62
C TYR A 112 -9.11 6.96 -2.09
N CYS A 113 -8.16 7.69 -2.68
CA CYS A 113 -6.75 7.64 -2.30
C CYS A 113 -6.26 9.02 -1.86
N THR A 114 -5.75 9.10 -0.63
CA THR A 114 -5.16 10.31 -0.03
C THR A 114 -3.80 10.00 0.58
N ASN A 115 -2.91 10.99 0.57
CA ASN A 115 -1.66 11.00 1.31
C ASN A 115 -1.62 12.31 2.10
N ASN A 116 -1.20 12.29 3.35
CA ASN A 116 -1.32 13.46 4.23
C ASN A 116 -0.32 14.56 3.85
N SER A 117 0.97 14.30 4.01
CA SER A 117 1.96 15.38 3.97
C SER A 117 3.31 14.99 3.37
N LYS A 118 3.58 13.70 3.18
CA LYS A 118 4.90 13.22 2.76
C LYS A 118 4.89 12.83 1.28
N GLU A 119 5.14 13.83 0.44
CA GLU A 119 5.08 13.73 -1.03
C GLU A 119 6.43 14.06 -1.70
N ASP A 120 7.52 14.01 -0.95
CA ASP A 120 8.86 14.29 -1.45
C ASP A 120 9.42 13.11 -2.26
N TYR A 121 8.82 12.90 -3.42
CA TYR A 121 9.30 12.06 -4.51
C TYR A 121 10.38 12.79 -5.31
N ASN A 122 11.21 12.04 -6.02
CA ASN A 122 12.20 12.56 -6.98
C ASN A 122 11.62 12.84 -8.36
N LEU A 123 10.34 13.21 -8.45
CA LEU A 123 9.64 13.38 -9.72
C LEU A 123 9.33 14.87 -9.96
N ALA A 124 9.38 15.28 -11.23
CA ALA A 124 8.97 16.61 -11.68
C ALA A 124 7.45 16.77 -11.80
#